data_AF-A0A7Y4II27-F1
#
_entry.id   AF-A0A7Y4II27-F1
#
_cell.length_a   1.000
_cell.length_b   1.000
_cell.length_c   1.000
_cell.angle_alpha   90.00
_cell.angle_beta   90.00
_cell.angle_gamma   90.00
#
_symmetry.space_group_name_H-M   'P 1'
#
loop_
_entity.id
_entity.type
_entity.pdbx_description
1 polymer ?
#
loop_
_entity_poly.entity_id
_entity_poly.type
_entity_poly.pdbx_seq_one_letter_code
_entity_poly.pdbx_strand_id
1 'polypeptide(L)'
;MPLYYVQNFTYDGPGSSKMYGAMGAHNHSQAVQFTTDCLAYLTAIGCKNVQATGSFASNQAEPAHGKEMCWDALQSRWVKA
;
A
#
# COMPACT_ATOMS: atom_id res chain seq x y z
N MET A 1 13.24 -8.75 11.79
CA MET A 1 11.81 -8.39 11.73
C MET A 1 11.51 -7.97 10.30
N PRO A 2 10.40 -8.41 9.68
CA PRO A 2 10.01 -7.93 8.36
C PRO A 2 9.77 -6.42 8.43
N LEU A 3 10.30 -5.71 7.44
CA LEU A 3 10.10 -4.28 7.28
C LEU A 3 8.92 -4.05 6.35
N TYR A 4 8.24 -2.91 6.46
CA TYR A 4 7.07 -2.59 5.65
C TYR A 4 7.18 -1.22 4.97
N TYR A 5 6.64 -1.14 3.76
CA TYR A 5 6.24 0.09 3.10
C TYR A 5 4.87 0.52 3.61
N VAL A 6 4.68 1.80 3.91
CA VAL A 6 3.44 2.35 4.44
C VAL A 6 3.08 3.62 3.71
N GLN A 7 1.82 3.69 3.27
CA GLN A 7 1.25 4.87 2.64
C GLN A 7 -0.17 5.10 3.17
N ASN A 8 -0.49 6.35 3.49
CA ASN A 8 -1.85 6.76 3.84
C ASN A 8 -2.60 7.23 2.59
N PHE A 9 -3.89 6.97 2.57
CA PHE A 9 -4.82 7.35 1.52
C PHE A 9 -6.08 7.98 2.12
N THR A 10 -6.61 8.98 1.45
CA THR A 10 -7.93 9.58 1.73
C THR A 10 -8.83 9.36 0.51
N TYR A 11 -10.13 9.20 0.72
CA TYR A 11 -11.14 9.05 -0.34
C TYR A 11 -12.52 9.46 0.19
N ASP A 12 -13.48 9.65 -0.71
CA ASP A 12 -14.87 9.97 -0.35
C ASP A 12 -15.52 8.77 0.36
N GLY A 13 -15.79 8.91 1.65
CA GLY A 13 -16.32 7.85 2.52
C GLY A 13 -15.84 7.99 3.97
N PRO A 14 -16.16 7.04 4.87
CA PRO A 14 -15.95 7.19 6.31
C PRO A 14 -14.50 7.00 6.80
N GLY A 15 -13.46 7.32 6.01
CA GLY A 15 -12.12 7.41 6.59
C GLY A 15 -10.92 7.37 5.67
N SER A 16 -9.76 7.55 6.30
CA SER A 16 -8.44 7.34 5.71
C SER A 16 -8.03 5.87 5.82
N SER A 17 -7.39 5.36 4.77
CA SER A 17 -6.80 4.02 4.77
C SER A 17 -5.29 4.10 4.82
N LYS A 18 -4.70 3.43 5.80
CA LYS A 18 -3.26 3.19 5.88
C LYS A 18 -2.98 1.79 5.36
N MET A 19 -2.28 1.70 4.24
CA MET A 19 -1.94 0.43 3.58
C MET A 19 -0.49 0.06 3.88
N TYR A 20 -0.22 -1.23 3.99
CA TYR A 20 1.09 -1.78 4.34
C TYR A 20 1.52 -2.80 3.28
N GLY A 21 2.79 -2.78 2.88
CA GLY A 21 3.35 -3.77 1.96
C GLY A 21 4.67 -4.32 2.48
N ALA A 22 4.81 -5.63 2.59
CA ALA A 22 6.02 -6.27 3.11
C ALA A 22 7.25 -5.90 2.24
N MET A 23 8.15 -5.12 2.82
CA MET A 23 9.37 -4.65 2.17
C MET A 23 10.35 -5.83 2.09
N GLY A 24 10.47 -6.41 0.90
CA GLY A 24 11.45 -7.45 0.59
C GLY A 24 12.88 -6.89 0.54
N ALA A 25 13.65 -7.28 -0.48
CA ALA A 25 15.05 -6.87 -0.65
C ALA A 25 15.25 -5.39 -1.07
N HIS A 26 14.68 -4.44 -0.30
CA HIS A 26 14.87 -2.99 -0.45
C HIS A 26 14.76 -2.49 -1.91
N ASN A 27 13.80 -3.04 -2.66
CA ASN A 27 13.69 -2.77 -4.09
C ASN A 27 12.95 -1.45 -4.34
N HIS A 28 13.67 -0.45 -4.84
CA HIS A 28 13.12 0.87 -5.12
C HIS A 28 11.97 0.83 -6.14
N SER A 29 12.00 -0.09 -7.11
CA SER A 29 10.92 -0.25 -8.08
C SER A 29 9.62 -0.73 -7.45
N GLN A 30 9.69 -1.59 -6.43
CA GLN A 30 8.51 -2.06 -5.69
C GLN A 30 7.89 -0.94 -4.85
N ALA A 31 8.71 -0.06 -4.28
CA ALA A 31 8.25 1.11 -3.52
C ALA A 31 7.47 2.09 -4.40
N VAL A 32 7.95 2.36 -5.62
CA VAL A 32 7.26 3.24 -6.58
C VAL A 32 5.92 2.66 -6.99
N GLN A 33 5.83 1.33 -7.17
CA GLN A 33 4.59 0.67 -7.59
C GLN A 33 3.60 0.51 -6.45
N PHE A 34 4.06 0.40 -5.20
CA PHE A 34 3.21 0.24 -4.02
C PHE A 34 2.09 1.26 -3.93
N THR A 35 2.44 2.55 -4.02
CA THR A 35 1.44 3.62 -3.91
C THR A 35 0.45 3.58 -5.07
N THR A 36 0.94 3.34 -6.29
CA THR A 36 0.12 3.25 -7.50
C THR A 36 -0.88 2.09 -7.42
N ASP A 37 -0.42 0.91 -7.00
CA ASP A 37 -1.25 -0.29 -6.91
C ASP A 37 -2.29 -0.17 -5.78
N CYS A 38 -1.93 0.47 -4.66
CA CYS A 38 -2.88 0.78 -3.59
C CYS A 38 -3.99 1.74 -4.08
N LEU A 39 -3.66 2.77 -4.86
CA LEU A 39 -4.65 3.67 -5.46
C LEU A 39 -5.57 2.92 -6.43
N ALA A 40 -5.00 2.05 -7.27
CA ALA A 40 -5.75 1.24 -8.21
C ALA A 40 -6.71 0.29 -7.48
N TYR A 41 -6.25 -0.37 -6.42
CA TYR A 41 -7.08 -1.23 -5.57
C TYR A 41 -8.23 -0.47 -4.92
N LEU A 42 -7.95 0.66 -4.26
CA LEU A 42 -8.97 1.48 -3.61
C LEU A 42 -10.02 1.97 -4.62
N THR A 43 -9.59 2.37 -5.81
CA THR A 43 -10.49 2.76 -6.90
C THR A 43 -11.34 1.58 -7.38
N ALA A 44 -10.75 0.39 -7.52
CA ALA A 44 -11.44 -0.83 -7.96
C ALA A 44 -12.52 -1.31 -6.98
N ILE A 45 -12.32 -1.13 -5.67
CA ILE A 45 -13.35 -1.46 -4.65
C ILE A 45 -14.44 -0.38 -4.51
N GLY A 46 -14.38 0.68 -5.32
CA GLY A 46 -15.42 1.72 -5.38
C GLY A 46 -15.13 2.99 -4.56
N CYS A 47 -13.93 3.14 -3.97
CA CYS A 47 -13.55 4.41 -3.36
C CYS A 47 -13.40 5.48 -4.45
N LYS A 48 -13.98 6.66 -4.23
CA LYS A 48 -13.89 7.79 -5.15
C LYS A 48 -12.94 8.85 -4.60
N ASN A 49 -12.32 9.63 -5.48
CA ASN A 49 -11.39 10.71 -5.11
C ASN A 49 -10.25 10.23 -4.21
N VAL A 50 -9.70 9.04 -4.50
CA VAL A 50 -8.59 8.47 -3.74
C VAL A 50 -7.32 9.30 -3.96
N GLN A 51 -6.71 9.76 -2.86
CA GLN A 51 -5.46 10.52 -2.88
C GLN A 51 -4.49 9.93 -1.87
N ALA A 52 -3.23 9.76 -2.29
CA ALA A 52 -2.15 9.47 -1.35
C ALA A 52 -1.91 10.72 -0.48
N THR A 53 -1.87 10.54 0.83
CA THR A 53 -1.65 11.63 1.80
C THR A 53 -0.47 11.34 2.70
N GLY A 54 0.25 12.40 3.07
CA GLY A 54 1.48 12.31 3.85
C GLY A 54 2.63 11.65 3.09
N SER A 55 3.76 11.49 3.78
CA SER A 55 4.96 10.91 3.20
C SER A 55 4.89 9.40 3.15
N PHE A 56 5.36 8.83 2.04
CA PHE A 56 5.68 7.41 1.94
C PHE A 56 6.72 7.05 3.00
N ALA A 57 6.42 6.04 3.82
CA ALA A 57 7.33 5.56 4.84
C ALA A 57 7.83 4.16 4.48
N SER A 58 9.14 3.95 4.58
CA SER A 58 9.79 2.64 4.44
C SER A 58 10.35 2.19 5.79
N ASN A 59 10.77 0.93 5.89
CA ASN A 59 11.35 0.37 7.11
C ASN A 59 10.41 0.46 8.34
N GLN A 60 9.10 0.37 8.12
CA GLN A 60 8.11 0.44 9.19
C GLN A 60 7.89 -0.93 9.84
N ALA A 61 7.44 -0.90 11.10
CA ALA A 61 7.02 -2.10 11.81
C ALA A 61 5.74 -2.70 11.20
N GLU A 62 5.51 -3.97 11.52
CA GLU A 62 4.35 -4.73 11.07
C GLU A 62 3.01 -4.06 11.42
N PRO A 63 2.03 -4.03 10.51
CA PRO A 63 0.69 -3.53 10.81
C PRO A 63 -0.03 -4.37 11.86
N ALA A 64 -0.87 -3.70 12.66
CA ALA A 64 -1.95 -4.39 13.34
C ALA A 64 -3.01 -4.83 12.31
N HIS A 65 -3.03 -6.13 12.01
CA HIS A 65 -4.00 -6.94 11.24
C HIS A 65 -4.88 -6.26 10.16
N GLY A 66 -4.83 -6.81 8.93
CA GLY A 66 -5.90 -6.70 7.93
C GLY A 66 -5.69 -5.69 6.80
N LYS A 67 -4.63 -4.86 6.85
CA LYS A 67 -4.34 -3.82 5.84
C LYS A 67 -3.09 -4.10 4.99
N GLU A 68 -2.67 -5.36 4.93
CA GLU A 68 -1.50 -5.79 4.15
C GLU A 68 -1.81 -5.99 2.67
N MET A 69 -0.85 -5.58 1.87
CA MET A 69 -0.67 -5.89 0.45
C MET A 69 0.53 -6.84 0.34
N CYS A 70 0.43 -7.84 -0.52
CA CYS A 70 1.54 -8.71 -0.88
C CYS A 70 2.01 -8.40 -2.30
N TRP A 71 3.32 -8.53 -2.53
CA TRP A 71 3.90 -8.37 -3.86
C TRP A 71 3.72 -9.65 -4.67
N ASP A 72 2.95 -9.58 -5.76
CA ASP A 72 2.84 -10.66 -6.73
C ASP A 72 3.99 -10.53 -7.75
N ALA A 73 4.98 -11.42 -7.64
CA ALA A 73 6.14 -11.44 -8.52
C ALA A 73 5.81 -11.84 -9.96
N LEU A 74 4.74 -12.61 -10.19
CA LEU A 74 4.31 -13.03 -11.53
C LEU A 74 3.63 -11.88 -12.27
N GLN A 75 2.85 -11.08 -11.54
CA GLN A 75 2.13 -9.93 -12.10
C GLN A 75 2.92 -8.61 -11.95
N SER A 76 4.05 -8.64 -11.24
CA SER A 76 4.87 -7.48 -10.90
C SER A 76 4.02 -6.32 -10.37
N ARG A 77 3.15 -6.60 -9.39
CA ARG A 77 2.28 -5.60 -8.75
C ARG A 77 1.92 -6.01 -7.34
N TRP A 78 1.49 -5.05 -6.53
CA TRP A 78 0.92 -5.29 -5.21
C TRP A 78 -0.55 -5.68 -5.30
N VAL A 79 -0.94 -6.70 -4.54
CA VAL A 79 -2.33 -7.16 -4.42
C VAL A 79 -2.71 -7.27 -2.94
N LYS A 80 -4.01 -7.13 -2.63
CA LYS A 80 -4.49 -7.26 -1.26
C LYS A 80 -4.25 -8.70 -0.76
N ALA A 81 -3.54 -8.83 0.36
CA ALA A 81 -3.34 -10.10 1.07
C ALA A 81 -4.56 -10.49 1.91
#